data_AF-A0A7L0ZUF2-F1
#
_entry.id   AF-A0A7L0ZUF2-F1
#
_cell.length_a   1.000
_cell.length_b   1.000
_cell.length_c   1.000
_cell.angle_alpha   90.00
_cell.angle_beta   90.00
_cell.angle_gamma   90.00
#
_symmetry.space_group_name_H-M   'P 1'
#
loop_
_entity.id
_entity.type
_entity.pdbx_description
1 polymer ?
#
loop_
_entity_poly.entity_id
_entity_poly.type
_entity_poly.pdbx_seq_one_letter_code
_entity_poly.pdbx_strand_id
1 'polypeptide(L)'
;AVRNFTLNVTITNLPFTADMATPNSRKFKSTEKVMSYYVDPLLQRSSIGPAYIGCKVMAFRSKQNRDNTGVDAMCSCRDEPSGPKFNRETIYHELSNMTNGITKLGHFSLNSQSLYIDG
;
A
#
# COMPACT_ATOMS: atom_id res chain seq x y z
N ALA A 1 -9.12 12.08 -16.58
CA ALA A 1 -9.91 11.02 -15.91
C ALA A 1 -9.17 10.54 -14.66
N VAL A 2 -9.76 9.68 -13.83
CA VAL A 2 -9.07 9.08 -12.67
C VAL A 2 -8.99 7.57 -12.88
N ARG A 3 -7.80 7.01 -12.69
CA ARG A 3 -7.58 5.56 -12.65
C ARG A 3 -7.35 5.13 -11.20
N ASN A 4 -8.07 4.08 -10.80
CA ASN A 4 -7.87 3.42 -9.51
C ASN A 4 -7.11 2.12 -9.72
N PHE A 5 -6.25 1.79 -8.76
CA PHE A 5 -5.52 0.54 -8.70
C PHE A 5 -5.42 0.09 -7.25
N THR A 6 -5.27 -1.21 -7.02
CA THR A 6 -5.06 -1.78 -5.70
C THR A 6 -3.57 -1.95 -5.42
N LEU A 7 -3.25 -1.81 -4.13
CA LEU A 7 -1.96 -2.19 -3.57
C LEU A 7 -2.23 -3.05 -2.35
N ASN A 8 -1.74 -4.28 -2.38
CA ASN A 8 -1.85 -5.21 -1.27
C ASN A 8 -0.45 -5.61 -0.81
N VAL A 9 -0.23 -5.68 0.51
CA VAL A 9 1.03 -6.15 1.09
C VAL A 9 0.79 -6.72 2.48
N THR A 10 1.66 -7.61 2.96
CA THR A 10 1.60 -8.16 4.32
C THR A 10 2.79 -7.67 5.14
N ILE A 11 2.50 -7.10 6.30
CA ILE A 11 3.45 -6.69 7.33
C ILE A 11 3.60 -7.82 8.34
N THR A 12 4.83 -8.24 8.60
CA THR A 12 5.17 -9.42 9.42
C THR A 12 5.51 -9.08 10.88
N ASN A 13 5.71 -7.81 11.19
CA ASN A 13 5.99 -7.34 12.56
C ASN A 13 4.91 -6.36 13.07
N LEU A 14 3.69 -6.50 12.57
CA LEU A 14 2.52 -5.76 13.04
C LEU A 14 1.41 -6.77 13.37
N PRO A 15 1.25 -7.13 14.66
CA PRO A 15 0.18 -8.03 15.08
C PRO A 15 -1.19 -7.44 14.78
N PHE A 16 -2.07 -8.27 14.24
CA PHE A 16 -3.43 -7.90 13.92
C PHE A 16 -4.30 -7.89 15.18
N THR A 17 -5.06 -6.81 15.39
CA THR A 17 -6.04 -6.71 16.48
C THR A 17 -7.47 -6.60 15.96
N ALA A 18 -8.45 -6.99 16.78
CA ALA A 18 -9.87 -6.92 16.39
C ALA A 18 -10.31 -5.50 16.00
N ASP A 19 -9.79 -4.46 16.67
CA ASP A 19 -10.09 -3.07 16.32
C ASP A 19 -9.59 -2.69 14.92
N MET A 20 -8.52 -3.33 14.41
CA MET A 20 -8.06 -3.12 13.03
C MET A 20 -9.00 -3.75 12.01
N ALA A 21 -9.85 -4.71 12.41
CA ALA A 21 -10.90 -5.27 11.56
C ALA A 21 -12.10 -4.33 11.39
N THR A 22 -12.28 -3.40 12.33
CA THR A 22 -13.44 -2.51 12.37
C THR A 22 -13.10 -1.19 11.68
N PRO A 23 -13.66 -0.91 10.49
CA PRO A 23 -13.45 0.37 9.82
C PRO A 23 -13.82 1.53 10.75
N ASN A 24 -13.07 2.62 10.68
CA ASN A 24 -13.26 3.83 11.49
C ASN A 24 -13.00 3.69 13.00
N SER A 25 -12.63 2.53 13.52
CA SER A 25 -12.16 2.42 14.91
C SER A 25 -10.93 3.30 15.14
N ARG A 26 -10.64 3.65 16.40
CA ARG A 26 -9.45 4.46 16.73
C ARG A 26 -8.17 3.78 16.24
N LYS A 27 -8.06 2.45 16.39
CA LYS A 27 -6.89 1.67 15.96
C LYS A 27 -6.81 1.54 14.45
N PHE A 28 -7.94 1.37 13.76
CA PHE A 28 -7.98 1.37 12.30
C PHE A 28 -7.46 2.70 11.76
N LYS A 29 -8.04 3.82 12.18
CA LYS A 29 -7.68 5.17 11.70
C LYS A 29 -6.22 5.52 12.01
N SER A 30 -5.73 5.17 13.19
CA SER A 30 -4.32 5.42 13.54
C SER A 30 -3.38 4.58 12.69
N THR A 31 -3.70 3.30 12.46
CA THR A 31 -2.89 2.42 11.61
C THR A 31 -2.95 2.85 10.15
N GLU A 32 -4.13 3.21 9.63
CA GLU A 32 -4.32 3.75 8.28
C GLU A 32 -3.42 4.98 8.07
N LYS A 33 -3.43 5.94 9.00
CA LYS A 33 -2.59 7.13 8.91
C LYS A 33 -1.09 6.79 8.86
N VAL A 34 -0.66 5.81 9.65
CA VAL A 34 0.72 5.32 9.63
C VAL A 34 1.04 4.66 8.27
N MET A 35 0.12 3.87 7.71
CA MET A 35 0.33 3.24 6.41
C MET A 35 0.40 4.28 5.28
N SER A 36 -0.51 5.25 5.24
CA SER A 36 -0.46 6.34 4.26
C SER A 36 0.85 7.12 4.33
N TYR A 37 1.36 7.41 5.54
CA TYR A 37 2.66 8.08 5.72
C TYR A 37 3.82 7.32 5.05
N TYR A 38 3.76 5.99 4.98
CA TYR A 38 4.80 5.19 4.34
C TYR A 38 4.53 4.91 2.87
N VAL A 39 3.27 4.69 2.46
CA VAL A 39 2.91 4.29 1.09
C VAL A 39 2.87 5.49 0.15
N ASP A 40 2.32 6.62 0.58
CA ASP A 40 2.18 7.81 -0.28
C ASP A 40 3.53 8.29 -0.83
N PRO A 41 4.60 8.42 -0.03
CA PRO A 41 5.90 8.84 -0.55
C PRO A 41 6.50 7.88 -1.57
N LEU A 42 6.20 6.58 -1.49
CA LEU A 42 6.69 5.63 -2.49
C LEU A 42 6.04 5.88 -3.85
N LEU A 43 4.73 6.07 -3.87
CA LEU A 43 3.98 6.33 -5.11
C LEU A 43 4.22 7.73 -5.65
N GLN A 44 4.52 8.70 -4.79
CA GLN A 44 4.96 10.03 -5.21
C GLN A 44 6.34 10.03 -5.88
N ARG A 45 7.21 9.07 -5.52
CA ARG A 45 8.56 8.91 -6.09
C ARG A 45 8.62 7.94 -7.27
N SER A 46 7.54 7.21 -7.54
CA SER A 46 7.45 6.28 -8.65
C SER A 46 7.19 7.01 -9.97
N SER A 47 7.20 6.27 -11.07
CA SER A 47 6.87 6.75 -12.41
C SER A 47 5.51 7.47 -12.49
N ILE A 48 4.54 7.10 -11.65
CA ILE A 48 3.21 7.73 -11.62
C ILE A 48 3.14 8.96 -10.69
N GLY A 49 4.21 9.31 -9.98
CA GLY A 49 4.25 10.39 -9.00
C GLY A 49 3.62 11.71 -9.47
N PRO A 50 3.94 12.21 -10.68
CA PRO A 50 3.32 13.43 -11.20
C PRO A 50 1.81 13.34 -11.43
N ALA A 51 1.25 12.14 -11.56
CA ALA A 51 -0.18 11.88 -11.71
C ALA A 51 -0.84 11.38 -10.41
N TYR A 52 -0.07 11.01 -9.39
CA TYR A 52 -0.57 10.42 -8.16
C TYR A 52 -1.53 11.36 -7.42
N ILE A 53 -2.64 10.81 -6.94
CA ILE A 53 -3.67 11.53 -6.19
C ILE A 53 -3.62 11.14 -4.71
N GLY A 54 -3.54 9.85 -4.42
CA GLY A 54 -3.54 9.34 -3.05
C GLY A 54 -3.94 7.87 -2.94
N CYS A 55 -3.63 7.27 -1.80
CA CYS A 55 -4.06 5.94 -1.41
C CYS A 55 -4.91 6.00 -0.16
N LYS A 56 -5.90 5.11 -0.10
CA LYS A 56 -6.72 4.88 1.07
C LYS A 56 -6.63 3.42 1.46
N VAL A 57 -6.41 3.15 2.75
CA VAL A 57 -6.48 1.79 3.26
C VAL A 57 -7.95 1.38 3.33
N MET A 58 -8.29 0.29 2.64
CA MET A 58 -9.65 -0.24 2.58
C MET A 58 -9.88 -1.27 3.68
N ALA A 59 -8.86 -2.07 4.00
CA ALA A 59 -8.94 -3.08 5.04
C ALA A 59 -7.57 -3.44 5.63
N PHE A 60 -7.59 -3.84 6.90
CA PHE A 60 -6.54 -4.66 7.50
C PHE A 60 -7.06 -6.09 7.63
N ARG A 61 -6.23 -7.08 7.30
CA ARG A 61 -6.60 -8.50 7.35
C ARG A 61 -5.67 -9.27 8.28
N SER A 62 -6.25 -10.16 9.07
CA SER A 62 -5.48 -11.14 9.83
C SER A 62 -4.73 -12.08 8.88
N LYS A 63 -3.43 -12.26 9.11
CA LYS A 63 -2.58 -13.26 8.45
C LYS A 63 -1.83 -14.06 9.51
N GLN A 64 -1.48 -15.31 9.19
CA GLN A 64 -0.68 -16.20 10.05
C GLN A 64 -1.10 -16.13 11.53
N ASN A 65 -2.31 -16.59 11.84
CA ASN A 65 -2.85 -16.63 13.21
C ASN A 65 -2.87 -15.27 13.97
N ARG A 66 -2.92 -14.15 13.24
CA ARG A 66 -2.94 -12.75 13.76
C ARG A 66 -1.56 -12.18 14.12
N ASP A 67 -0.47 -12.90 13.88
CA ASP A 67 0.88 -12.35 14.07
C ASP A 67 1.24 -11.33 12.99
N ASN A 68 0.61 -11.46 11.81
CA ASN A 68 0.86 -10.61 10.66
C ASN A 68 -0.41 -9.84 10.27
N THR A 69 -0.21 -8.66 9.69
CA THR A 69 -1.29 -7.82 9.16
C THR A 69 -1.17 -7.68 7.65
N GLY A 70 -2.17 -8.16 6.91
CA GLY A 70 -2.38 -7.79 5.51
C GLY A 70 -2.95 -6.38 5.43
N VAL A 71 -2.45 -5.57 4.50
CA VAL A 71 -2.92 -4.22 4.19
C VAL A 71 -3.47 -4.24 2.78
N ASP A 72 -4.73 -3.82 2.62
CA ASP A 72 -5.36 -3.64 1.32
C ASP A 72 -5.63 -2.15 1.12
N ALA A 73 -5.00 -1.55 0.12
CA ALA A 73 -5.15 -0.14 -0.20
C ALA A 73 -5.71 0.03 -1.62
N MET A 74 -6.54 1.06 -1.78
CA MET A 74 -7.00 1.54 -3.07
C MET A 74 -6.36 2.89 -3.34
N CYS A 75 -5.62 2.95 -4.43
CA CYS A 75 -4.80 4.07 -4.84
C CYS A 75 -5.33 4.67 -6.13
N SER A 76 -5.06 5.95 -6.35
CA SER A 76 -5.59 6.67 -7.49
C SER A 76 -4.55 7.59 -8.13
N CYS A 77 -4.64 7.72 -9.45
CA CYS A 77 -3.83 8.64 -10.23
C CYS A 77 -4.66 9.26 -11.37
N ARG A 78 -4.23 10.42 -11.85
CA ARG A 78 -4.80 11.05 -13.04
C ARG A 78 -4.48 10.19 -14.26
N ASP A 79 -5.51 9.86 -15.04
CA ASP A 79 -5.37 9.20 -16.33
C ASP A 79 -5.65 10.23 -17.43
N GLU A 80 -4.59 10.89 -17.86
CA GLU A 80 -4.59 11.92 -18.90
C GLU A 80 -3.75 11.46 -20.10
N PRO A 81 -4.13 11.79 -21.35
CA PRO A 81 -3.42 11.35 -22.54
C PRO A 81 -1.91 11.65 -22.52
N SER A 82 -1.53 12.85 -22.09
CA SER A 82 -0.15 13.35 -21.99
C SER A 82 0.54 13.04 -20.66
N GLY A 83 -0.16 12.44 -19.69
CA GLY A 83 0.37 12.17 -18.35
C GLY A 83 1.10 10.82 -18.24
N PRO A 84 1.81 10.59 -17.13
CA PRO A 84 2.36 9.28 -16.79
C PRO A 84 1.31 8.18 -16.88
N LYS A 85 1.67 7.05 -17.49
CA LYS A 85 0.77 5.91 -17.64
C LYS A 85 0.96 4.94 -16.49
N PHE A 86 -0.16 4.50 -15.92
CA PHE A 86 -0.16 3.38 -14.99
C PHE A 86 0.34 2.12 -15.71
N ASN A 87 1.39 1.51 -15.17
CA ASN A 87 1.86 0.22 -15.58
C ASN A 87 2.12 -0.63 -14.32
N ARG A 88 1.35 -1.69 -14.18
CA ARG A 88 1.38 -2.60 -13.01
C ARG A 88 2.78 -3.11 -12.70
N GLU A 89 3.49 -3.61 -13.72
CA GLU A 89 4.81 -4.23 -13.57
C GLU A 89 5.88 -3.19 -13.20
N THR A 90 5.83 -2.03 -13.84
CA THR A 90 6.73 -0.90 -13.54
C THR A 90 6.58 -0.48 -12.08
N ILE A 91 5.35 -0.22 -11.64
CA ILE A 91 5.06 0.18 -10.26
C ILE A 91 5.49 -0.91 -9.27
N TYR A 92 5.20 -2.18 -9.57
CA TYR A 92 5.64 -3.30 -8.74
C TYR A 92 7.16 -3.29 -8.54
N HIS A 93 7.94 -3.15 -9.61
CA HIS A 93 9.41 -3.13 -9.53
C HIS A 93 9.94 -1.89 -8.80
N GLU A 94 9.37 -0.72 -9.05
CA GLU A 94 9.75 0.52 -8.36
C GLU A 94 9.52 0.42 -6.85
N LEU A 95 8.33 -0.04 -6.44
CA LEU A 95 8.00 -0.27 -5.04
C LEU A 95 8.87 -1.35 -4.42
N SER A 96 9.12 -2.45 -5.14
CA SER A 96 10.00 -3.52 -4.68
C SER A 96 11.40 -3.00 -4.39
N ASN A 97 11.99 -2.23 -5.31
CA ASN A 97 13.31 -1.63 -5.12
C ASN A 97 13.34 -0.68 -3.91
N MET A 98 12.38 0.25 -3.82
CA MET A 98 12.30 1.21 -2.71
C MET A 98 12.02 0.56 -1.34
N THR A 99 11.53 -0.69 -1.32
CA THR A 99 11.26 -1.46 -0.11
C THR A 99 12.28 -2.59 0.14
N ASN A 100 13.47 -2.47 -0.47
CA ASN A 100 14.57 -3.43 -0.35
C ASN A 100 14.12 -4.86 -0.71
N GLY A 101 13.52 -5.01 -1.88
CA GLY A 101 12.96 -6.27 -2.34
C GLY A 101 11.71 -6.69 -1.56
N ILE A 102 10.86 -5.72 -1.19
CA ILE A 102 9.62 -5.98 -0.43
C ILE A 102 9.92 -6.61 0.93
N THR A 103 11.03 -6.22 1.57
CA THR A 103 11.39 -6.72 2.91
C THR A 103 11.25 -5.66 3.99
N LYS A 104 11.30 -4.37 3.62
CA LYS A 104 11.29 -3.25 4.57
C LYS A 104 10.44 -2.07 4.11
N LEU A 105 9.67 -1.51 5.04
CA LEU A 105 8.95 -0.24 4.88
C LEU A 105 9.10 0.58 6.16
N GLY A 106 10.11 1.45 6.22
CA GLY A 106 10.49 2.10 7.45
C GLY A 106 10.85 1.09 8.55
N HIS A 107 10.14 1.13 9.68
CA HIS A 107 10.32 0.16 10.76
C HIS A 107 9.55 -1.16 10.56
N PHE A 108 8.69 -1.24 9.54
CA PHE A 108 7.94 -2.44 9.24
C PHE A 108 8.78 -3.44 8.43
N SER A 109 8.63 -4.71 8.77
CA SER A 109 9.12 -5.83 7.98
C SER A 109 7.97 -6.37 7.14
N LEU A 110 8.24 -6.66 5.88
CA LEU A 110 7.24 -7.08 4.91
C LEU A 110 7.46 -8.54 4.50
N ASN A 111 6.39 -9.22 4.09
CA ASN A 111 6.52 -10.49 3.38
C ASN A 111 6.82 -10.21 1.91
N SER A 112 8.01 -10.64 1.44
CA SER A 112 8.50 -10.35 0.09
C SER A 112 7.64 -10.91 -1.04
N GLN A 113 6.84 -11.93 -0.76
CA GLN A 113 5.95 -12.57 -1.73
C GLN A 113 4.53 -11.99 -1.72
N SER A 114 4.27 -10.98 -0.89
CA SER A 114 2.90 -10.51 -0.62
C SER A 114 2.50 -9.21 -1.32
N LEU A 115 3.45 -8.48 -1.92
CA LEU A 115 3.12 -7.29 -2.69
C LEU A 115 2.35 -7.69 -3.95
N TYR A 116 1.19 -7.08 -4.15
CA TYR A 116 0.37 -7.24 -5.35
C TYR A 116 -0.19 -5.89 -5.77
N ILE A 117 -0.12 -5.60 -7.07
CA ILE A 117 -0.63 -4.37 -7.69
C ILE A 117 -1.62 -4.79 -8.78
N ASP A 118 -2.78 -4.15 -8.87
CA ASP A 118 -3.81 -4.48 -9.88
C ASP A 118 -4.64 -3.25 -10.28
N GLY A 119 -5.15 -3.16 -11.52
CA GLY A 119 -5.95 -2.00 -11.96
C GLY A 119 -6.26 -1.93 -13.45
#